data_AF-A0A8R1EBC1-F1
#
_entry.id   AF-A0A8R1EBC1-F1
#
_cell.length_a   1.000
_cell.length_b   1.000
_cell.length_c   1.000
_cell.angle_alpha   90.00
_cell.angle_beta   90.00
_cell.angle_gamma   90.00
#
_symmetry.space_group_name_H-M   'P 1'
#
loop_
_entity.id
_entity.type
_entity.pdbx_description
1 polymer ?
#
loop_
_entity_poly.entity_id
_entity_poly.type
_entity_poly.pdbx_seq_one_letter_code
_entity_poly.pdbx_strand_id
1 'polypeptide(L)'
;MTEQAAQQMLAVLEKTVSQNTNDQKQAMEFIAAACQQDFPVFVQCLSMILRTQQCQSFVRQAAGLQLKNVLCAKETETRSDYLER
;
A
#
# COMPACT_ATOMS: atom_id res chain seq x y z
N MET A 1 1.37 5.84 -16.92
CA MET A 1 0.55 4.77 -16.32
C MET A 1 0.77 4.69 -14.81
N THR A 2 2.00 4.50 -14.32
CA THR A 2 2.28 4.40 -12.86
C THR A 2 1.89 5.65 -12.05
N GLU A 3 2.03 6.85 -12.61
CA GLU A 3 1.72 8.09 -11.89
C GLU A 3 0.22 8.22 -11.53
N GLN A 4 -0.67 7.76 -12.43
CA GLN A 4 -2.11 7.72 -12.19
C GLN A 4 -2.47 6.65 -11.16
N ALA A 5 -1.80 5.49 -11.20
CA ALA A 5 -1.94 4.45 -10.18
C ALA A 5 -1.45 4.92 -8.80
N ALA A 6 -0.37 5.70 -8.76
CA ALA A 6 0.16 6.29 -7.52
C ALA A 6 -0.80 7.34 -6.94
N GLN A 7 -1.44 8.17 -7.77
CA GLN A 7 -2.49 9.10 -7.33
C GLN A 7 -3.71 8.37 -6.76
N GLN A 8 -4.14 7.29 -7.41
CA GLN A 8 -5.25 6.47 -6.90
C GLN A 8 -4.87 5.80 -5.56
N MET A 9 -3.67 5.24 -5.47
CA MET A 9 -3.15 4.64 -4.23
C MET A 9 -3.06 5.67 -3.10
N LEU A 10 -2.64 6.90 -3.39
CA LEU A 10 -2.60 7.99 -2.42
C LEU A 10 -3.98 8.27 -1.84
N ALA A 11 -5.00 8.42 -2.69
CA ALA A 11 -6.38 8.65 -2.26
C ALA A 11 -6.94 7.48 -1.42
N VAL A 12 -6.52 6.25 -1.72
CA VAL A 12 -6.89 5.07 -0.93
C VAL A 12 -6.21 5.07 0.44
N LEU A 13 -4.93 5.39 0.52
CA LEU A 13 -4.19 5.50 1.79
C LEU A 13 -4.73 6.61 2.69
N GLU A 14 -5.25 7.69 2.12
CA GLU A 14 -5.93 8.73 2.91
C GLU A 14 -7.19 8.19 3.61
N LYS A 15 -7.89 7.24 2.98
CA LYS A 15 -9.10 6.62 3.54
C LYS A 15 -8.80 5.60 4.63
N THR A 16 -7.58 5.08 4.74
CA THR A 16 -7.23 4.12 5.82
C THR A 16 -7.27 4.74 7.21
N VAL A 17 -7.25 6.07 7.30
CA VAL A 17 -7.38 6.82 8.57
C VAL A 17 -8.72 7.55 8.72
N SER A 18 -9.67 7.32 7.79
CA SER A 18 -11.03 7.89 7.87
C SER A 18 -11.72 7.44 9.17
N GLN A 19 -12.58 8.28 9.75
CA GLN A 19 -13.43 7.87 10.88
C GLN A 19 -14.58 6.94 10.46
N ASN A 20 -14.80 6.77 9.15
CA ASN A 20 -15.82 5.89 8.62
C ASN A 20 -15.25 4.48 8.41
N THR A 21 -15.77 3.51 9.16
CA THR A 21 -15.37 2.09 9.09
C THR A 21 -15.55 1.49 7.70
N ASN A 22 -16.56 1.91 6.94
CA ASN A 22 -16.78 1.42 5.58
C ASN A 22 -15.68 1.90 4.62
N ASP A 23 -15.24 3.16 4.74
CA ASP A 23 -14.15 3.70 3.93
C ASP A 23 -12.84 2.97 4.22
N GLN A 24 -12.55 2.71 5.50
CA GLN A 24 -11.38 1.95 5.91
C GLN A 24 -11.40 0.54 5.32
N LYS A 25 -12.54 -0.16 5.42
CA LYS A 25 -12.69 -1.51 4.89
C LYS A 25 -12.46 -1.54 3.37
N GLN A 26 -13.10 -0.65 2.62
CA GLN A 26 -12.93 -0.56 1.17
C GLN A 26 -11.49 -0.22 0.79
N ALA A 27 -10.84 0.66 1.56
CA ALA A 27 -9.43 1.00 1.33
C ALA A 27 -8.52 -0.23 1.51
N MET A 28 -8.74 -1.00 2.57
CA MET A 28 -7.96 -2.21 2.84
C MET A 28 -8.22 -3.30 1.79
N GLU A 29 -9.46 -3.48 1.34
CA GLU A 29 -9.81 -4.41 0.26
C GLU A 29 -9.13 -4.01 -1.06
N PHE A 30 -9.12 -2.72 -1.39
CA PHE A 30 -8.42 -2.21 -2.57
C PHE A 30 -6.90 -2.46 -2.49
N ILE A 31 -6.28 -2.17 -1.34
CA ILE A 31 -4.84 -2.39 -1.13
C ILE A 31 -4.49 -3.87 -1.32
N ALA A 32 -5.29 -4.78 -0.75
CA ALA A 32 -5.09 -6.21 -0.90
C ALA A 32 -5.22 -6.65 -2.37
N ALA A 33 -6.25 -6.18 -3.07
CA ALA A 33 -6.46 -6.49 -4.49
C ALA A 33 -5.32 -5.95 -5.37
N ALA A 34 -4.89 -4.70 -5.17
CA ALA A 34 -3.82 -4.08 -5.94
C ALA A 34 -2.48 -4.83 -5.77
N CYS A 35 -2.18 -5.28 -4.55
CA CYS A 35 -1.01 -6.09 -4.25
C CYS A 35 -1.02 -7.44 -5.00
N GLN A 36 -2.18 -8.06 -5.15
CA GLN A 36 -2.33 -9.33 -5.87
C GLN A 36 -2.37 -9.18 -7.39
N GLN A 37 -2.91 -8.07 -7.89
CA GLN A 37 -3.09 -7.83 -9.32
C GLN A 37 -1.76 -7.54 -10.04
N ASP A 38 -0.93 -6.65 -9.50
CA ASP A 38 0.36 -6.28 -10.08
C ASP A 38 1.30 -5.83 -8.96
N PHE A 39 2.01 -6.80 -8.39
CA PHE A 39 2.89 -6.56 -7.25
C PHE A 39 4.02 -5.55 -7.54
N PRO A 40 4.74 -5.62 -8.68
CA PRO A 40 5.75 -4.61 -9.02
C PRO A 40 5.19 -3.18 -9.09
N VAL A 41 4.04 -2.97 -9.74
CA VAL A 41 3.41 -1.64 -9.82
C VAL A 41 2.96 -1.18 -8.44
N PHE A 42 2.38 -2.07 -7.64
CA PHE A 42 1.97 -1.78 -6.26
C PHE A 42 3.15 -1.29 -5.40
N VAL A 43 4.27 -2.00 -5.40
CA VAL A 43 5.50 -1.63 -4.67
C VAL A 43 6.07 -0.30 -5.18
N GLN A 44 6.05 -0.08 -6.49
CA GLN A 44 6.51 1.18 -7.09
C GLN A 44 5.65 2.36 -6.63
N CYS A 45 4.32 2.22 -6.65
CA CYS A 45 3.39 3.25 -6.19
C CYS A 45 3.62 3.60 -4.70
N LEU A 46 3.72 2.60 -3.82
CA LEU A 46 3.99 2.84 -2.40
C LEU A 46 5.33 3.56 -2.17
N SER A 47 6.37 3.15 -2.91
CA SER A 47 7.69 3.77 -2.85
C SER A 47 7.68 5.23 -3.32
N MET A 48 6.94 5.53 -4.40
CA MET A 48 6.75 6.89 -4.91
C MET A 48 6.04 7.79 -3.90
N ILE A 49 4.97 7.30 -3.26
CA ILE A 49 4.24 8.06 -2.23
C ILE A 49 5.13 8.31 -1.01
N LEU A 50 5.84 7.27 -0.54
CA LEU A 50 6.71 7.37 0.65
C LEU A 50 7.82 8.43 0.49
N ARG A 51 8.45 8.51 -0.69
CA ARG A 51 9.52 9.49 -0.98
C ARG A 51 9.03 10.92 -1.23
N THR A 52 7.76 11.10 -1.58
CA THR A 52 7.21 12.40 -2.00
C THR A 52 6.93 13.26 -0.76
N GLN A 53 7.80 14.25 -0.50
CA GLN A 53 7.73 15.06 0.72
C GLN A 53 6.49 15.96 0.78
N GLN A 54 5.86 16.24 -0.36
CA GLN A 54 4.64 17.02 -0.46
C GLN A 54 3.40 16.24 0.03
N CYS A 55 3.49 14.91 0.15
CA CYS A 55 2.41 14.10 0.70
C CYS A 55 2.29 14.30 2.22
N GLN A 56 1.07 14.23 2.73
CA GLN A 56 0.80 14.32 4.18
C GLN A 56 1.58 13.23 4.93
N SER A 57 2.11 13.58 6.11
CA SER A 57 2.99 12.68 6.88
C SER A 57 2.34 11.33 7.18
N PHE A 58 1.06 11.31 7.54
CA PHE A 58 0.37 10.06 7.85
C PHE A 58 0.19 9.17 6.61
N VAL A 59 -0.03 9.76 5.43
CA VAL A 59 -0.15 9.01 4.16
C VAL A 59 1.17 8.35 3.83
N ARG A 60 2.29 9.08 4.01
CA ARG A 60 3.65 8.53 3.83
C ARG A 60 3.92 7.39 4.82
N GLN A 61 3.51 7.53 6.08
CA GLN A 61 3.63 6.47 7.08
C GLN A 61 2.80 5.24 6.71
N ALA A 62 1.55 5.43 6.25
CA ALA A 62 0.70 4.35 5.78
C ALA A 62 1.33 3.62 4.59
N ALA A 63 1.86 4.36 3.61
CA ALA A 63 2.58 3.80 2.47
C ALA A 63 3.79 2.96 2.91
N GLY A 64 4.60 3.49 3.85
CA GLY A 64 5.76 2.78 4.39
C GLY A 64 5.38 1.53 5.17
N LEU A 65 4.28 1.57 5.94
CA LEU A 65 3.78 0.41 6.67
C LEU A 65 3.32 -0.70 5.72
N GLN A 66 2.55 -0.35 4.68
CA GLN A 66 2.11 -1.31 3.67
C GLN A 66 3.31 -1.90 2.92
N LEU A 67 4.26 -1.06 2.52
CA LEU A 67 5.48 -1.49 1.84
C LEU A 67 6.28 -2.48 2.69
N LYS A 68 6.45 -2.20 3.98
CA LYS A 68 7.11 -3.10 4.92
C LYS A 68 6.36 -4.43 5.04
N ASN A 69 5.04 -4.38 5.19
CA ASN A 69 4.21 -5.57 5.39
C ASN A 69 4.25 -6.53 4.19
N VAL A 70 4.40 -6.02 2.97
CA VAL A 70 4.45 -6.87 1.77
C VAL A 70 5.84 -7.35 1.38
N LEU A 71 6.91 -6.75 1.93
CA LEU A 71 8.30 -7.15 1.68
C LEU A 71 8.88 -7.99 2.81
N CYS A 72 8.33 -7.91 4.02
CA CYS A 72 8.85 -8.57 5.20
C CYS A 72 7.70 -9.17 6.01
N ALA A 73 7.76 -10.48 6.23
CA ALA A 73 6.90 -11.18 7.19
C ALA A 73 7.72 -11.69 8.37
N LYS A 74 7.08 -11.76 9.53
CA LYS A 74 7.69 -12.32 10.75
C LYS A 74 7.59 -13.86 10.74
N GLU A 75 6.47 -14.36 10.24
CA GLU A 75 6.13 -15.76 10.15
C GLU A 75 6.88 -16.41 8.98
N THR A 76 7.50 -17.57 9.25
CA THR A 76 8.31 -18.28 8.25
C THR A 76 7.49 -18.71 7.03
N GLU A 77 6.24 -19.11 7.24
CA GLU A 77 5.31 -19.52 6.17
C GLU A 77 5.02 -18.37 5.21
N THR A 78 4.53 -17.24 5.74
CA THR A 78 4.29 -16.01 4.96
C THR A 78 5.55 -15.50 4.26
N ARG A 79 6.73 -15.68 4.87
CA ARG A 79 8.00 -15.31 4.25
C ARG A 79 8.33 -16.20 3.04
N SER A 80 8.04 -17.50 3.10
CA SER A 80 8.21 -18.40 1.96
C SER A 80 7.31 -17.99 0.80
N ASP A 81 6.04 -17.67 1.07
CA ASP A 81 5.10 -17.18 0.06
C ASP A 81 5.62 -15.92 -0.66
N TYR A 82 6.34 -15.05 0.06
CA TYR A 82 6.91 -13.82 -0.53
C TYR A 82 8.09 -14.09 -1.46
N LEU A 83 8.83 -15.19 -1.24
CA LEU A 83 9.96 -15.58 -2.10
C LEU A 83 9.52 -16.25 -3.41
N GLU A 84 8.33 -16.84 -3.40
CA GLU A 84 7.74 -17.51 -4.58
C GLU A 84 6.91 -16.56 -5.47
N ARG A 85 6.74 -15.31 -5.02
CA ARG A 85 5.90 -14.28 -5.63
C ARG A 85 6.65 -13.44 -6.68
#